data_AF-A0A9D1QG82-F1
#
_entry.id   AF-A0A9D1QG82-F1
#
_cell.length_a   1.000
_cell.length_b   1.000
_cell.length_c   1.000
_cell.angle_alpha   90.00
_cell.angle_beta   90.00
_cell.angle_gamma   90.00
#
_symmetry.space_group_name_H-M   'P 1'
#
loop_
_entity.id
_entity.type
_entity.pdbx_description
1 polymer ?
#
loop_
_entity_poly.entity_id
_entity_poly.type
_entity_poly.pdbx_seq_one_letter_code
_entity_poly.pdbx_strand_id
1 'polypeptide(L)'
;MRLLLFIILSGIILGGCNQEQQAEDESTSGELASEENTGENSETEEEAVEESDNQSESEEETEDSSAEGNGDSVESEEEPPEDLLGGMSFKEGYWINYKGEDDSRNHMMRSDYINYNPDKEYTVTVASYVSYYYGEEFIKTNSYGHGGPKVIEKVPEADRVVISVEKVRADELEFYDAAMEDAVEDEEMNTTPEEFVGRGRLVEENLSGQIMFGQEFLSEDNLMQGEVIDENGNFTEAEGHAVTEELEYDPSESYAITVPASISYYRGSEFIETVEIEEAPAYIPVVDGANYINISFDEEFIYELNIIEVE
;
A
#
# COMPACT_ATOMS: atom_id res chain seq x y z
N MET A 1 56.52 9.39 -23.08
CA MET A 1 56.96 10.35 -24.11
C MET A 1 56.67 9.79 -25.51
N ARG A 2 55.80 10.44 -26.29
CA ARG A 2 55.67 10.48 -27.78
C ARG A 2 54.36 11.27 -28.05
N LEU A 3 54.45 12.53 -28.46
CA LEU A 3 54.52 13.01 -29.87
C LEU A 3 53.11 12.92 -30.54
N LEU A 4 52.21 13.93 -30.49
CA LEU A 4 52.26 15.40 -30.71
C LEU A 4 52.14 15.80 -32.21
N LEU A 5 50.94 16.23 -32.63
CA LEU A 5 50.57 17.17 -33.73
C LEU A 5 49.01 17.19 -33.80
N PHE A 6 48.28 18.26 -33.45
CA PHE A 6 48.05 19.56 -34.13
C PHE A 6 47.44 19.51 -35.55
N ILE A 7 46.28 20.16 -35.73
CA ILE A 7 46.03 21.24 -36.71
C ILE A 7 44.67 21.94 -36.40
N ILE A 8 44.50 23.18 -36.89
CA ILE A 8 43.41 24.13 -36.55
C ILE A 8 42.74 24.63 -37.84
N LEU A 9 41.40 24.78 -37.85
CA LEU A 9 40.60 25.80 -38.57
C LEU A 9 39.14 25.63 -38.09
N SER A 10 38.36 26.61 -37.62
CA SER A 10 38.18 28.04 -37.94
C SER A 10 37.45 28.28 -39.27
N GLY A 11 36.16 28.64 -39.22
CA GLY A 11 35.34 29.01 -40.39
C GLY A 11 33.95 29.54 -40.01
N ILE A 12 33.74 30.84 -40.13
CA ILE A 12 32.47 31.56 -39.86
C ILE A 12 31.82 31.93 -41.21
N ILE A 13 30.47 32.01 -41.32
CA ILE A 13 29.73 33.09 -42.04
C ILE A 13 28.19 32.97 -41.92
N LEU A 14 27.62 33.90 -41.14
CA LEU A 14 26.45 34.79 -41.36
C LEU A 14 25.25 34.40 -42.26
N GLY A 15 24.04 34.73 -41.77
CA GLY A 15 22.88 35.22 -42.55
C GLY A 15 21.54 34.56 -42.21
N GLY A 16 20.46 35.27 -41.83
CA GLY A 16 20.29 36.72 -41.62
C GLY A 16 18.86 37.08 -41.14
N CYS A 17 18.57 38.40 -41.03
CA CYS A 17 17.24 38.97 -40.68
C CYS A 17 16.15 38.68 -41.76
N ASN A 18 14.85 38.97 -41.63
CA ASN A 18 14.01 39.74 -40.67
C ASN A 18 12.55 39.15 -40.74
N GLN A 19 11.40 39.65 -40.23
CA GLN A 19 10.88 40.89 -39.60
C GLN A 19 9.57 40.49 -38.84
N GLU A 20 9.32 40.78 -37.54
CA GLU A 20 8.75 42.00 -36.88
C GLU A 20 7.22 42.25 -37.11
N GLN A 21 6.53 42.79 -36.08
CA GLN A 21 5.13 43.30 -36.05
C GLN A 21 3.96 42.28 -36.15
N GLN A 22 2.79 42.44 -35.49
CA GLN A 22 2.37 43.23 -34.30
C GLN A 22 0.95 42.78 -33.82
N ALA A 23 0.57 43.07 -32.57
CA ALA A 23 -0.76 43.51 -32.02
C ALA A 23 -2.12 43.00 -32.59
N GLU A 24 -3.27 42.96 -31.87
CA GLU A 24 -3.70 43.12 -30.45
C GLU A 24 -5.17 42.65 -30.35
N ASP A 25 -5.81 42.71 -29.16
CA ASP A 25 -7.27 42.67 -28.91
C ASP A 25 -8.08 41.38 -29.23
N GLU A 26 -9.30 41.18 -28.69
CA GLU A 26 -9.81 41.33 -27.30
C GLU A 26 -11.21 40.62 -27.20
N SER A 27 -11.76 40.55 -25.97
CA SER A 27 -13.21 40.60 -25.65
C SER A 27 -14.16 39.39 -25.81
N THR A 28 -14.90 39.18 -24.70
CA THR A 28 -16.32 38.75 -24.57
C THR A 28 -16.80 37.33 -24.96
N SER A 29 -16.95 36.51 -23.92
CA SER A 29 -18.23 35.92 -23.43
C SER A 29 -19.38 35.61 -24.41
N GLY A 30 -19.87 34.37 -24.35
CA GLY A 30 -21.22 33.95 -24.77
C GLY A 30 -21.78 32.89 -23.82
N GLU A 31 -23.07 32.98 -23.48
CA GLU A 31 -23.74 32.18 -22.43
C GLU A 31 -24.96 31.42 -23.03
N LEU A 32 -25.49 30.45 -22.27
CA LEU A 32 -26.80 29.78 -22.43
C LEU A 32 -26.97 28.69 -23.52
N ALA A 33 -27.02 27.44 -23.02
CA ALA A 33 -28.15 26.49 -23.08
C ALA A 33 -28.88 26.13 -24.40
N SER A 34 -29.12 24.83 -24.57
CA SER A 34 -30.37 24.30 -25.14
C SER A 34 -30.69 22.93 -24.53
N GLU A 35 -31.95 22.72 -24.14
CA GLU A 35 -32.54 21.40 -23.89
C GLU A 35 -33.24 20.89 -25.16
N GLU A 36 -33.41 19.57 -25.29
CA GLU A 36 -34.55 18.80 -25.84
C GLU A 36 -34.08 17.33 -25.99
N ASN A 37 -34.63 16.31 -25.31
CA ASN A 37 -36.01 15.83 -25.12
C ASN A 37 -36.53 14.90 -26.24
N THR A 38 -36.55 13.58 -25.97
CA THR A 38 -37.34 12.50 -26.61
C THR A 38 -37.13 11.23 -25.75
N GLY A 39 -38.09 10.35 -25.44
CA GLY A 39 -39.54 10.30 -25.69
C GLY A 39 -40.13 8.98 -25.12
N GLU A 40 -41.45 8.93 -24.86
CA GLU A 40 -42.12 7.87 -24.06
C GLU A 40 -42.38 6.52 -24.77
N ASN A 41 -42.32 5.40 -24.02
CA ASN A 41 -43.31 4.28 -23.97
C ASN A 41 -42.74 3.09 -23.15
N SER A 42 -43.51 2.16 -22.54
CA SER A 42 -44.97 1.98 -22.39
C SER A 42 -45.26 1.13 -21.13
N GLU A 43 -46.47 1.20 -20.59
CA GLU A 43 -47.00 0.38 -19.47
C GLU A 43 -47.27 -1.09 -19.87
N THR A 44 -47.37 -2.02 -18.91
CA THR A 44 -48.55 -2.90 -18.61
C THR A 44 -48.20 -4.06 -17.62
N GLU A 45 -48.98 -4.15 -16.52
CA GLU A 45 -49.59 -5.29 -15.75
C GLU A 45 -49.09 -6.77 -15.96
N GLU A 46 -49.20 -7.75 -15.03
CA GLU A 46 -50.27 -8.16 -14.09
C GLU A 46 -49.75 -8.89 -12.80
N GLU A 47 -50.65 -9.31 -11.89
CA GLU A 47 -50.40 -10.00 -10.60
C GLU A 47 -50.61 -11.55 -10.61
N ALA A 48 -49.91 -12.28 -9.72
CA ALA A 48 -50.34 -13.49 -8.97
C ALA A 48 -49.22 -13.86 -7.97
N VAL A 49 -49.37 -14.04 -6.64
CA VAL A 49 -50.39 -14.73 -5.81
C VAL A 49 -50.37 -16.26 -5.96
N GLU A 50 -49.88 -16.96 -4.93
CA GLU A 50 -50.60 -18.00 -4.15
C GLU A 50 -49.77 -18.41 -2.91
N GLU A 51 -50.43 -18.84 -1.84
CA GLU A 51 -49.81 -19.43 -0.63
C GLU A 51 -49.94 -20.96 -0.64
N SER A 52 -49.12 -21.67 0.15
CA SER A 52 -49.57 -22.90 0.83
C SER A 52 -48.63 -23.29 1.97
N ASP A 53 -49.19 -23.45 3.17
CA ASP A 53 -48.59 -24.26 4.22
C ASP A 53 -48.37 -25.72 3.76
N ASN A 54 -47.49 -26.45 4.44
CA ASN A 54 -48.00 -27.50 5.34
C ASN A 54 -47.02 -27.86 6.47
N GLN A 55 -47.57 -28.08 7.65
CA GLN A 55 -46.88 -28.49 8.88
C GLN A 55 -46.89 -30.03 9.02
N SER A 56 -45.83 -30.63 9.57
CA SER A 56 -45.93 -31.98 10.18
C SER A 56 -44.82 -32.22 11.21
N GLU A 57 -45.22 -32.44 12.46
CA GLU A 57 -44.38 -32.98 13.54
C GLU A 57 -44.46 -34.51 13.57
N SER A 58 -43.41 -35.20 14.02
CA SER A 58 -43.54 -36.44 14.80
C SER A 58 -42.22 -36.89 15.44
N GLU A 59 -42.19 -36.89 16.77
CA GLU A 59 -41.31 -37.72 17.63
C GLU A 59 -41.65 -39.23 17.42
N GLU A 60 -40.94 -40.26 17.90
CA GLU A 60 -39.90 -40.42 18.94
C GLU A 60 -39.17 -41.78 18.71
N GLU A 61 -37.91 -41.96 19.17
CA GLU A 61 -37.26 -43.20 19.73
C GLU A 61 -37.36 -44.59 19.01
N THR A 62 -36.38 -45.53 18.98
CA THR A 62 -35.37 -45.97 19.97
C THR A 62 -34.12 -46.67 19.37
N GLU A 63 -32.98 -46.58 20.06
CA GLU A 63 -31.87 -47.56 20.30
C GLU A 63 -31.52 -48.72 19.31
N ASP A 64 -30.24 -48.85 18.92
CA ASP A 64 -29.24 -49.74 19.57
C ASP A 64 -27.79 -49.38 19.13
N SER A 65 -26.82 -49.83 19.92
CA SER A 65 -25.39 -49.51 20.03
C SER A 65 -24.43 -50.01 18.94
N SER A 66 -23.28 -49.33 18.78
CA SER A 66 -21.93 -49.95 18.79
C SER A 66 -20.75 -48.96 18.67
N ALA A 67 -19.62 -49.35 19.28
CA ALA A 67 -18.21 -48.95 19.00
C ALA A 67 -17.68 -47.55 19.38
N GLU A 68 -16.99 -47.49 20.52
CA GLU A 68 -15.60 -46.99 20.70
C GLU A 68 -15.04 -46.02 19.63
N GLY A 69 -14.87 -44.74 19.99
CA GLY A 69 -14.14 -43.75 19.18
C GLY A 69 -13.58 -42.61 20.02
N ASN A 70 -12.27 -42.65 20.32
CA ASN A 70 -11.59 -41.60 21.09
C ASN A 70 -11.30 -40.38 20.20
N GLY A 71 -12.03 -39.28 20.44
CA GLY A 71 -11.78 -38.00 19.80
C GLY A 71 -12.45 -36.88 20.59
N ASP A 72 -11.73 -36.32 21.56
CA ASP A 72 -12.07 -35.04 22.20
C ASP A 72 -11.70 -33.93 21.21
N SER A 73 -12.50 -33.78 20.15
CA SER A 73 -12.41 -32.66 19.24
C SER A 73 -12.88 -31.43 19.98
N VAL A 74 -11.92 -30.68 20.52
CA VAL A 74 -12.14 -29.28 20.91
C VAL A 74 -12.44 -28.53 19.62
N GLU A 75 -13.72 -28.46 19.27
CA GLU A 75 -14.22 -27.43 18.38
C GLU A 75 -13.88 -26.10 19.06
N SER A 76 -12.98 -25.34 18.43
CA SER A 76 -12.88 -23.92 18.72
C SER A 76 -14.22 -23.31 18.34
N GLU A 77 -14.98 -22.85 19.34
CA GLU A 77 -16.13 -21.98 19.09
C GLU A 77 -15.58 -20.73 18.39
N GLU A 78 -15.73 -20.67 17.07
CA GLU A 78 -15.38 -19.50 16.27
C GLU A 78 -16.28 -18.35 16.73
N GLU A 79 -15.68 -17.27 17.22
CA GLU A 79 -16.44 -16.11 17.67
C GLU A 79 -17.18 -15.49 16.46
N PRO A 80 -18.45 -15.09 16.60
CA PRO A 80 -19.23 -14.59 15.47
C PRO A 80 -18.62 -13.27 14.94
N PRO A 81 -18.67 -13.02 13.61
CA PRO A 81 -18.04 -11.84 13.00
C PRO A 81 -18.43 -10.52 13.68
N GLU A 82 -17.43 -9.69 13.98
CA GLU A 82 -17.61 -8.38 14.62
C GLU A 82 -17.77 -7.28 13.56
N ASP A 83 -18.82 -6.47 13.65
CA ASP A 83 -18.93 -5.23 12.88
C ASP A 83 -18.01 -4.15 13.49
N LEU A 84 -16.89 -3.90 12.81
CA LEU A 84 -15.86 -2.96 13.25
C LEU A 84 -16.28 -1.48 13.07
N LEU A 85 -17.41 -1.20 12.42
CA LEU A 85 -18.03 0.13 12.40
C LEU A 85 -19.01 0.34 13.54
N GLY A 86 -19.26 -0.67 14.37
CA GLY A 86 -20.24 -0.70 15.46
C GLY A 86 -20.08 0.45 16.48
N GLY A 87 -20.80 1.55 16.24
CA GLY A 87 -20.76 2.75 17.07
C GLY A 87 -19.62 3.74 16.76
N MET A 88 -18.92 3.57 15.63
CA MET A 88 -17.91 4.51 15.15
C MET A 88 -18.55 5.84 14.67
N SER A 89 -17.82 6.95 14.82
CA SER A 89 -18.21 8.24 14.23
C SER A 89 -17.71 8.39 12.80
N PHE A 90 -18.58 8.90 11.92
CA PHE A 90 -18.21 9.24 10.54
C PHE A 90 -18.02 10.75 10.36
N LYS A 91 -17.01 11.11 9.56
CA LYS A 91 -16.75 12.48 9.11
C LYS A 91 -17.60 12.79 7.88
N GLU A 92 -18.69 13.55 8.07
CA GLU A 92 -19.59 13.97 6.99
C GLU A 92 -18.91 14.92 5.98
N GLY A 93 -19.27 14.77 4.69
CA GLY A 93 -18.89 15.69 3.62
C GLY A 93 -17.49 15.46 3.05
N TYR A 94 -16.84 14.36 3.43
CA TYR A 94 -15.51 13.96 2.97
C TYR A 94 -15.49 12.50 2.54
N TRP A 95 -14.54 12.19 1.66
CA TRP A 95 -14.09 10.84 1.35
C TRP A 95 -12.55 10.87 1.25
N ILE A 96 -11.92 9.70 1.41
CA ILE A 96 -10.52 9.55 1.01
C ILE A 96 -10.50 9.48 -0.52
N ASN A 97 -9.79 10.42 -1.14
CA ASN A 97 -9.60 10.42 -2.59
C ASN A 97 -8.56 9.39 -3.03
N TYR A 98 -8.38 9.25 -4.34
CA TYR A 98 -7.45 8.30 -4.97
C TYR A 98 -5.95 8.50 -4.64
N LYS A 99 -5.61 9.45 -3.75
CA LYS A 99 -4.26 9.77 -3.27
C LYS A 99 -4.12 9.73 -1.74
N GLY A 100 -5.13 9.25 -1.02
CA GLY A 100 -5.16 9.25 0.44
C GLY A 100 -5.60 10.57 1.09
N GLU A 101 -5.96 11.60 0.31
CA GLU A 101 -6.31 12.92 0.86
C GLU A 101 -7.80 13.03 1.20
N ASP A 102 -8.11 13.85 2.20
CA ASP A 102 -9.47 14.26 2.59
C ASP A 102 -10.10 15.20 1.54
N ASP A 103 -10.77 14.66 0.52
CA ASP A 103 -11.45 15.46 -0.51
C ASP A 103 -12.89 15.85 -0.12
N SER A 104 -13.28 17.06 -0.48
CA SER A 104 -14.52 17.70 -0.03
C SER A 104 -15.71 17.35 -0.92
N ARG A 105 -16.50 16.35 -0.52
CA ARG A 105 -17.56 15.75 -1.33
C ARG A 105 -18.84 15.57 -0.51
N ASN A 106 -19.73 16.56 -0.56
CA ASN A 106 -20.93 16.70 0.30
C ASN A 106 -21.91 15.51 0.36
N HIS A 107 -21.85 14.56 -0.57
CA HIS A 107 -22.68 13.34 -0.57
C HIS A 107 -21.96 12.11 0.02
N MET A 108 -20.69 12.24 0.39
CA MET A 108 -19.88 11.19 1.02
C MET A 108 -19.74 11.43 2.52
N MET A 109 -19.34 10.38 3.22
CA MET A 109 -18.77 10.42 4.56
C MET A 109 -17.72 9.32 4.70
N ARG A 110 -16.77 9.48 5.62
CA ARG A 110 -15.75 8.45 5.90
C ARG A 110 -15.63 8.10 7.37
N SER A 111 -15.18 6.89 7.67
CA SER A 111 -14.78 6.47 9.02
C SER A 111 -13.54 7.24 9.50
N ASP A 112 -13.22 7.08 10.78
CA ASP A 112 -11.84 7.23 11.28
C ASP A 112 -11.00 5.99 10.90
N TYR A 113 -9.76 5.89 11.37
CA TYR A 113 -8.92 4.70 11.14
C TYR A 113 -9.48 3.47 11.86
N ILE A 114 -9.60 2.36 11.14
CA ILE A 114 -9.97 1.04 11.64
C ILE A 114 -8.71 0.17 11.60
N ASN A 115 -8.43 -0.58 12.67
CA ASN A 115 -7.31 -1.53 12.69
C ASN A 115 -7.58 -2.69 11.71
N TYR A 116 -6.57 -3.10 10.96
CA TYR A 116 -6.65 -4.12 9.93
C TYR A 116 -5.51 -5.13 10.11
N ASN A 117 -5.79 -6.41 9.85
CA ASN A 117 -4.80 -7.47 9.84
C ASN A 117 -4.86 -8.21 8.49
N PRO A 118 -3.84 -8.14 7.61
CA PRO A 118 -3.88 -8.78 6.31
C PRO A 118 -4.02 -10.31 6.34
N ASP A 119 -3.75 -10.97 7.48
CA ASP A 119 -4.01 -12.40 7.64
C ASP A 119 -5.52 -12.75 7.66
N LYS A 120 -6.37 -11.79 8.05
CA LYS A 120 -7.84 -11.95 8.14
C LYS A 120 -8.54 -11.68 6.81
N GLU A 121 -9.77 -12.19 6.71
CA GLU A 121 -10.74 -11.78 5.70
C GLU A 121 -11.69 -10.75 6.28
N TYR A 122 -12.24 -9.90 5.42
CA TYR A 122 -13.09 -8.79 5.84
C TYR A 122 -14.17 -8.54 4.78
N THR A 123 -15.38 -8.18 5.22
CA THR A 123 -16.52 -7.95 4.32
C THR A 123 -17.13 -6.57 4.51
N VAL A 124 -17.30 -5.81 3.42
CA VAL A 124 -18.17 -4.60 3.38
C VAL A 124 -19.54 -4.97 2.84
N THR A 125 -20.63 -4.59 3.53
CA THR A 125 -22.00 -4.96 3.12
C THR A 125 -22.56 -4.12 1.97
N VAL A 126 -22.05 -2.90 1.78
CA VAL A 126 -22.51 -1.98 0.72
C VAL A 126 -21.36 -1.33 -0.05
N ALA A 127 -21.69 -0.88 -1.26
CA ALA A 127 -20.77 -0.21 -2.17
C ALA A 127 -20.09 1.00 -1.51
N SER A 128 -18.77 0.94 -1.46
CA SER A 128 -17.92 1.81 -0.64
C SER A 128 -16.51 1.85 -1.22
N TYR A 129 -15.71 2.82 -0.77
CA TYR A 129 -14.28 2.88 -1.06
C TYR A 129 -13.50 2.50 0.20
N VAL A 130 -12.68 1.46 0.13
CA VAL A 130 -11.76 1.09 1.21
C VAL A 130 -10.38 1.62 0.86
N SER A 131 -9.82 2.44 1.74
CA SER A 131 -8.49 3.02 1.60
C SER A 131 -7.56 2.40 2.62
N TYR A 132 -6.48 1.80 2.15
CA TYR A 132 -5.52 1.04 2.95
C TYR A 132 -4.33 1.93 3.34
N TYR A 133 -3.82 1.73 4.55
CA TYR A 133 -2.76 2.54 5.15
C TYR A 133 -1.76 1.69 5.95
N TYR A 134 -0.55 2.20 6.09
CA TYR A 134 0.42 1.79 7.10
C TYR A 134 0.70 2.97 8.04
N GLY A 135 0.22 2.90 9.29
CA GLY A 135 0.31 3.99 10.25
C GLY A 135 -0.57 5.19 9.85
N GLU A 136 0.05 6.20 9.25
CA GLU A 136 -0.64 7.33 8.60
C GLU A 136 -0.31 7.42 7.10
N GLU A 137 0.58 6.57 6.58
CA GLU A 137 0.96 6.55 5.16
C GLU A 137 -0.10 5.82 4.34
N PHE A 138 -0.58 6.48 3.29
CA PHE A 138 -1.54 5.92 2.35
C PHE A 138 -0.89 4.86 1.46
N ILE A 139 -1.64 3.82 1.10
CA ILE A 139 -1.21 2.75 0.17
C ILE A 139 -2.04 2.81 -1.12
N LYS A 140 -3.34 2.50 -1.04
CA LYS A 140 -4.26 2.52 -2.19
C LYS A 140 -5.72 2.66 -1.77
N THR A 141 -6.58 3.08 -2.69
CA THR A 141 -8.03 3.10 -2.55
C THR A 141 -8.69 2.16 -3.57
N ASN A 142 -9.37 1.13 -3.08
CA ASN A 142 -10.22 0.26 -3.88
C ASN A 142 -11.68 0.70 -3.77
N SER A 143 -12.40 0.67 -4.90
CA SER A 143 -13.85 0.81 -4.96
C SER A 143 -14.49 -0.58 -5.00
N TYR A 144 -15.45 -0.82 -4.10
CA TYR A 144 -16.27 -2.04 -4.07
C TYR A 144 -17.65 -1.73 -4.65
N GLY A 145 -18.09 -2.58 -5.59
CA GLY A 145 -19.24 -2.33 -6.44
C GLY A 145 -20.60 -2.44 -5.75
N HIS A 146 -21.67 -2.14 -6.50
CA HIS A 146 -23.02 -2.56 -6.13
C HIS A 146 -23.21 -4.05 -6.46
N GLY A 147 -23.82 -4.83 -5.57
CA GLY A 147 -24.15 -6.23 -5.86
C GLY A 147 -24.52 -7.11 -4.67
N GLY A 148 -24.43 -6.59 -3.44
CA GLY A 148 -24.43 -7.38 -2.21
C GLY A 148 -23.12 -7.15 -1.46
N PRO A 149 -22.84 -7.89 -0.39
CA PRO A 149 -21.58 -7.80 0.33
C PRO A 149 -20.38 -8.18 -0.55
N LYS A 150 -19.21 -7.62 -0.23
CA LYS A 150 -17.94 -7.91 -0.91
C LYS A 150 -16.85 -8.22 0.09
N VAL A 151 -16.11 -9.30 -0.15
CA VAL A 151 -14.84 -9.55 0.54
C VAL A 151 -13.84 -8.54 -0.01
N ILE A 152 -13.09 -7.87 0.87
CA ILE A 152 -12.13 -6.86 0.44
C ILE A 152 -10.76 -7.47 0.17
N GLU A 153 -10.01 -6.88 -0.76
CA GLU A 153 -8.65 -7.30 -1.12
C GLU A 153 -7.77 -7.41 0.13
N LYS A 154 -6.99 -8.50 0.23
CA LYS A 154 -5.91 -8.62 1.20
C LYS A 154 -4.73 -7.76 0.75
N VAL A 155 -4.30 -6.83 1.59
CA VAL A 155 -3.20 -5.90 1.31
C VAL A 155 -2.13 -6.11 2.40
N PRO A 156 -1.16 -7.03 2.17
CA PRO A 156 -0.12 -7.40 3.16
C PRO A 156 0.66 -6.21 3.74
N GLU A 157 0.72 -5.11 2.99
CA GLU A 157 1.45 -3.89 3.31
C GLU A 157 0.69 -2.97 4.30
N ALA A 158 -0.55 -3.28 4.68
CA ALA A 158 -1.43 -2.41 5.47
C ALA A 158 -1.59 -2.86 6.95
N ASP A 159 -1.66 -1.89 7.88
CA ASP A 159 -2.10 -2.10 9.29
C ASP A 159 -3.49 -1.49 9.57
N ARG A 160 -4.02 -0.66 8.65
CA ARG A 160 -5.25 0.12 8.84
C ARG A 160 -6.06 0.25 7.55
N VAL A 161 -7.36 0.46 7.73
CA VAL A 161 -8.27 0.90 6.65
C VAL A 161 -9.10 2.11 7.07
N VAL A 162 -9.55 2.87 6.07
CA VAL A 162 -10.56 3.93 6.18
C VAL A 162 -11.63 3.68 5.12
N ILE A 163 -12.89 3.59 5.54
CA ILE A 163 -14.02 3.30 4.65
C ILE A 163 -14.76 4.61 4.34
N SER A 164 -14.90 4.92 3.05
CA SER A 164 -15.70 6.06 2.56
C SER A 164 -16.95 5.57 1.83
N VAL A 165 -18.11 6.12 2.18
CA VAL A 165 -19.42 5.66 1.70
C VAL A 165 -20.30 6.84 1.31
N GLU A 166 -21.27 6.63 0.42
CA GLU A 166 -22.33 7.62 0.18
C GLU A 166 -23.20 7.78 1.43
N LYS A 167 -23.47 9.02 1.83
CA LYS A 167 -24.25 9.35 3.04
C LYS A 167 -25.65 8.73 3.06
N VAL A 168 -26.24 8.44 1.89
CA VAL A 168 -27.55 7.79 1.78
C VAL A 168 -27.52 6.29 2.07
N ARG A 169 -26.33 5.69 2.24
CA ARG A 169 -26.10 4.27 2.52
C ARG A 169 -25.34 3.98 3.80
N ALA A 170 -24.95 5.01 4.56
CA ALA A 170 -24.17 4.83 5.79
C ALA A 170 -24.95 4.10 6.90
N ASP A 171 -26.28 4.23 6.92
CA ASP A 171 -27.17 3.46 7.81
C ASP A 171 -27.33 1.98 7.37
N GLU A 172 -26.78 1.59 6.20
CA GLU A 172 -26.74 0.21 5.65
C GLU A 172 -25.33 -0.41 5.72
N LEU A 173 -24.31 0.34 6.12
CA LEU A 173 -22.91 -0.07 6.04
C LEU A 173 -22.46 -0.74 7.35
N GLU A 174 -22.05 -1.99 7.22
CA GLU A 174 -21.39 -2.81 8.24
C GLU A 174 -20.04 -3.28 7.65
N PHE A 175 -19.03 -3.47 8.51
CA PHE A 175 -17.70 -3.94 8.12
C PHE A 175 -17.24 -5.08 9.03
N TYR A 176 -17.44 -6.31 8.56
CA TYR A 176 -17.15 -7.52 9.32
C TYR A 176 -15.69 -7.95 9.21
N ASP A 177 -15.14 -8.51 10.28
CA ASP A 177 -13.78 -9.05 10.37
C ASP A 177 -13.66 -10.54 9.93
N ALA A 178 -14.56 -10.96 9.05
CA ALA A 178 -14.59 -12.26 8.39
C ALA A 178 -15.17 -12.15 6.95
N ALA A 179 -15.00 -13.21 6.15
CA ALA A 179 -15.78 -13.42 4.92
C ALA A 179 -17.21 -13.88 5.26
N MET A 180 -18.22 -13.22 4.69
CA MET A 180 -19.65 -13.59 4.86
C MET A 180 -20.11 -14.57 3.77
N GLU A 181 -21.06 -15.47 4.06
CA GLU A 181 -21.50 -16.55 3.16
C GLU A 181 -22.01 -16.07 1.78
N ASP A 182 -22.58 -14.86 1.71
CA ASP A 182 -23.09 -14.24 0.48
C ASP A 182 -22.17 -13.16 -0.12
N ALA A 183 -20.98 -12.97 0.45
CA ALA A 183 -19.99 -12.02 -0.06
C ALA A 183 -19.29 -12.53 -1.33
N VAL A 184 -18.84 -11.60 -2.18
CA VAL A 184 -18.11 -11.91 -3.42
C VAL A 184 -16.70 -11.32 -3.37
N GLU A 185 -15.72 -12.15 -3.75
CA GLU A 185 -14.29 -11.84 -3.94
C GLU A 185 -14.00 -11.31 -5.36
N ASP A 186 -12.77 -10.84 -5.63
CA ASP A 186 -12.27 -10.41 -6.95
C ASP A 186 -13.15 -9.37 -7.69
N GLU A 187 -13.89 -8.53 -6.94
CA GLU A 187 -14.78 -7.48 -7.46
C GLU A 187 -14.35 -6.05 -7.04
N GLU A 188 -13.16 -5.91 -6.47
CA GLU A 188 -12.50 -4.63 -6.28
C GLU A 188 -12.12 -3.96 -7.60
N MET A 189 -12.22 -2.63 -7.63
CA MET A 189 -11.55 -1.82 -8.64
C MET A 189 -10.54 -0.93 -7.93
N ASN A 190 -9.24 -1.17 -8.12
CA ASN A 190 -8.23 -0.20 -7.69
C ASN A 190 -8.47 1.12 -8.43
N THR A 191 -8.60 2.20 -7.67
CA THR A 191 -8.88 3.55 -8.18
C THR A 191 -7.72 4.53 -7.99
N THR A 192 -6.67 4.12 -7.29
CA THR A 192 -5.43 4.89 -7.12
C THR A 192 -4.58 4.81 -8.39
N PRO A 193 -4.23 5.94 -9.02
CA PRO A 193 -3.25 5.96 -10.10
C PRO A 193 -1.89 5.44 -9.64
N GLU A 194 -1.16 4.79 -10.53
CA GLU A 194 0.14 4.17 -10.30
C GLU A 194 1.12 5.12 -9.60
N GLU A 195 1.14 6.40 -9.97
CA GLU A 195 2.02 7.41 -9.37
C GLU A 195 1.61 7.90 -7.96
N PHE A 196 0.50 7.39 -7.42
CA PHE A 196 0.03 7.64 -6.05
C PHE A 196 -0.20 6.35 -5.25
N VAL A 197 0.20 5.18 -5.76
CA VAL A 197 0.27 3.96 -4.95
C VAL A 197 1.41 4.14 -3.96
N GLY A 198 1.07 4.23 -2.68
CA GLY A 198 2.05 4.28 -1.61
C GLY A 198 2.56 2.89 -1.25
N ARG A 199 3.70 2.86 -0.58
CA ARG A 199 4.53 1.66 -0.45
C ARG A 199 4.26 0.80 0.80
N GLY A 200 3.59 1.37 1.81
CA GLY A 200 3.15 0.64 3.01
C GLY A 200 4.27 -0.03 3.80
N ARG A 201 3.90 -1.05 4.58
CA ARG A 201 4.85 -1.96 5.23
C ARG A 201 5.44 -2.90 4.18
N LEU A 202 6.76 -3.09 4.19
CA LEU A 202 7.38 -4.13 3.38
C LEU A 202 6.99 -5.53 3.85
N VAL A 203 6.82 -6.43 2.89
CA VAL A 203 6.57 -7.86 3.10
C VAL A 203 7.61 -8.62 2.28
N GLU A 204 8.39 -9.48 2.94
CA GLU A 204 9.59 -10.10 2.34
C GLU A 204 9.24 -10.94 1.10
N GLU A 205 8.13 -11.68 1.14
CA GLU A 205 7.64 -12.49 0.02
C GLU A 205 7.23 -11.66 -1.22
N ASN A 206 6.95 -10.37 -1.03
CA ASN A 206 6.57 -9.42 -2.08
C ASN A 206 7.76 -8.55 -2.56
N LEU A 207 8.95 -8.66 -1.97
CA LEU A 207 10.11 -7.85 -2.35
C LEU A 207 10.58 -8.19 -3.76
N SER A 208 10.38 -7.24 -4.68
CA SER A 208 10.88 -7.28 -6.05
C SER A 208 11.74 -6.05 -6.32
N GLY A 209 12.82 -6.24 -7.10
CA GLY A 209 13.83 -5.21 -7.31
C GLY A 209 15.21 -5.79 -7.64
N GLN A 210 16.20 -4.91 -7.79
CA GLN A 210 17.60 -5.29 -7.97
C GLN A 210 18.29 -5.45 -6.61
N ILE A 211 18.81 -6.65 -6.33
CA ILE A 211 19.71 -6.86 -5.19
C ILE A 211 21.00 -6.08 -5.47
N MET A 212 21.23 -5.01 -4.70
CA MET A 212 22.43 -4.17 -4.76
C MET A 212 23.54 -4.71 -3.88
N PHE A 213 23.16 -5.37 -2.78
CA PHE A 213 24.07 -6.05 -1.86
C PHE A 213 23.34 -7.26 -1.25
N GLY A 214 24.04 -8.36 -1.01
CA GLY A 214 23.43 -9.60 -0.50
C GLY A 214 24.43 -10.75 -0.39
N GLN A 215 23.93 -11.98 -0.22
CA GLN A 215 24.74 -13.17 0.11
C GLN A 215 25.99 -13.39 -0.76
N GLU A 216 25.98 -13.03 -2.05
CA GLU A 216 27.14 -13.21 -2.94
C GLU A 216 28.25 -12.15 -2.77
N PHE A 217 27.98 -11.05 -2.07
CA PHE A 217 28.96 -10.04 -1.64
C PHE A 217 29.42 -10.24 -0.19
N LEU A 218 28.64 -10.96 0.63
CA LEU A 218 28.89 -11.23 2.06
C LEU A 218 29.96 -12.32 2.32
N SER A 219 31.05 -12.30 1.55
CA SER A 219 32.28 -13.04 1.90
C SER A 219 33.03 -12.33 3.02
N GLU A 220 33.64 -13.10 3.94
CA GLU A 220 34.39 -12.61 5.11
C GLU A 220 35.40 -11.48 4.79
N ASP A 221 36.00 -11.50 3.59
CA ASP A 221 36.97 -10.48 3.13
C ASP A 221 36.38 -9.06 2.93
N ASN A 222 35.04 -8.92 2.82
CA ASN A 222 34.33 -7.67 2.55
C ASN A 222 33.56 -7.12 3.78
N LEU A 223 33.83 -7.65 4.97
CA LEU A 223 33.16 -7.28 6.23
C LEU A 223 34.17 -6.92 7.31
N MET A 224 33.88 -5.85 8.03
CA MET A 224 34.56 -5.48 9.28
C MET A 224 33.82 -6.16 10.44
N GLN A 225 34.17 -7.43 10.68
CA GLN A 225 33.65 -8.25 11.78
C GLN A 225 34.19 -7.77 13.14
N GLY A 226 33.34 -7.87 14.17
CA GLY A 226 33.63 -7.39 15.52
C GLY A 226 33.54 -5.87 15.69
N GLU A 227 32.87 -5.14 14.78
CA GLU A 227 32.73 -3.67 14.81
C GLU A 227 31.30 -3.19 14.49
N VAL A 228 30.97 -1.98 14.96
CA VAL A 228 29.83 -1.15 14.52
C VAL A 228 30.27 0.29 14.34
N ILE A 229 29.49 1.09 13.59
CA ILE A 229 29.69 2.55 13.50
C ILE A 229 28.79 3.25 14.54
N ASP A 230 29.37 4.15 15.35
CA ASP A 230 28.66 4.90 16.38
C ASP A 230 27.84 6.10 15.83
N GLU A 231 27.03 6.72 16.69
CA GLU A 231 26.23 7.94 16.38
C GLU A 231 27.07 9.14 15.89
N ASN A 232 28.40 9.06 15.99
CA ASN A 232 29.36 10.09 15.61
C ASN A 232 30.24 9.68 14.40
N GLY A 233 29.93 8.56 13.73
CA GLY A 233 30.64 8.08 12.53
C GLY A 233 31.97 7.37 12.79
N ASN A 234 32.18 6.83 14.00
CA ASN A 234 33.41 6.14 14.39
C ASN A 234 33.19 4.63 14.47
N PHE A 235 34.12 3.86 13.91
CA PHE A 235 34.17 2.40 14.12
C PHE A 235 34.52 2.09 15.58
N THR A 236 33.74 1.21 16.22
CA THR A 236 33.91 0.78 17.61
C THR A 236 33.78 -0.72 17.76
N GLU A 237 34.61 -1.34 18.61
CA GLU A 237 34.60 -2.79 18.88
C GLU A 237 33.25 -3.26 19.45
N ALA A 238 32.60 -4.20 18.76
CA ALA A 238 31.33 -4.83 19.13
C ALA A 238 31.33 -6.32 18.73
N GLU A 239 31.51 -7.21 19.71
CA GLU A 239 31.55 -8.67 19.48
C GLU A 239 30.20 -9.18 18.95
N GLY A 240 30.22 -9.98 17.88
CA GLY A 240 29.02 -10.50 17.22
C GLY A 240 28.34 -9.54 16.26
N HIS A 241 28.97 -8.42 15.88
CA HIS A 241 28.45 -7.48 14.88
C HIS A 241 29.42 -7.30 13.72
N ALA A 242 28.91 -7.00 12.53
CA ALA A 242 29.71 -6.72 11.35
C ALA A 242 29.29 -5.40 10.67
N VAL A 243 30.26 -4.75 10.02
CA VAL A 243 30.02 -3.58 9.15
C VAL A 243 30.38 -3.91 7.70
N THR A 244 29.56 -3.48 6.74
CA THR A 244 29.88 -3.56 5.30
C THR A 244 31.00 -2.59 4.90
N GLU A 245 31.68 -2.85 3.78
CA GLU A 245 32.38 -1.78 3.03
C GLU A 245 31.41 -0.64 2.61
N GLU A 246 31.97 0.46 2.09
CA GLU A 246 31.18 1.60 1.58
C GLU A 246 30.34 1.19 0.36
N LEU A 247 29.01 1.28 0.48
CA LEU A 247 28.06 0.97 -0.59
C LEU A 247 27.65 2.27 -1.30
N GLU A 248 27.66 2.29 -2.63
CA GLU A 248 27.09 3.42 -3.40
C GLU A 248 25.56 3.47 -3.20
N TYR A 249 25.02 4.68 -3.04
CA TYR A 249 23.63 4.93 -2.67
C TYR A 249 23.10 6.17 -3.41
N ASP A 250 21.96 6.07 -4.10
CA ASP A 250 21.30 7.21 -4.73
C ASP A 250 20.05 7.63 -3.94
N PRO A 251 20.02 8.82 -3.31
CA PRO A 251 18.87 9.30 -2.53
C PRO A 251 17.62 9.63 -3.38
N SER A 252 17.66 9.46 -4.71
CA SER A 252 16.47 9.56 -5.57
C SER A 252 15.82 8.21 -5.89
N GLU A 253 16.52 7.09 -5.68
CA GLU A 253 15.96 5.74 -5.77
C GLU A 253 15.43 5.26 -4.40
N SER A 254 14.90 4.04 -4.33
CA SER A 254 14.30 3.50 -3.10
C SER A 254 14.86 2.13 -2.76
N TYR A 255 15.32 1.98 -1.52
CA TYR A 255 15.98 0.76 -1.05
C TYR A 255 15.24 0.12 0.12
N ALA A 256 15.18 -1.21 0.11
CA ALA A 256 14.74 -2.06 1.21
C ALA A 256 15.93 -2.78 1.85
N ILE A 257 15.88 -2.98 3.17
CA ILE A 257 16.74 -3.90 3.91
C ILE A 257 15.90 -5.04 4.49
N THR A 258 16.42 -6.26 4.47
CA THR A 258 15.70 -7.47 4.93
C THR A 258 15.84 -7.78 6.43
N VAL A 259 16.83 -7.23 7.12
CA VAL A 259 17.15 -7.52 8.53
C VAL A 259 17.37 -6.24 9.37
N PRO A 260 17.20 -6.30 10.70
CA PRO A 260 17.49 -5.15 11.57
C PRO A 260 18.96 -4.71 11.49
N ALA A 261 19.19 -3.40 11.42
CA ALA A 261 20.53 -2.83 11.25
C ALA A 261 20.60 -1.33 11.62
N SER A 262 21.82 -0.83 11.78
CA SER A 262 22.11 0.61 11.80
C SER A 262 22.73 1.03 10.45
N ILE A 263 22.09 2.00 9.79
CA ILE A 263 22.53 2.55 8.49
C ILE A 263 23.30 3.85 8.74
N SER A 264 24.59 3.88 8.42
CA SER A 264 25.45 5.07 8.54
C SER A 264 25.59 5.76 7.19
N TYR A 265 25.25 7.06 7.12
CA TYR A 265 25.16 7.81 5.86
C TYR A 265 26.34 8.78 5.69
N TYR A 266 26.86 8.87 4.46
CA TYR A 266 28.04 9.66 4.13
C TYR A 266 27.87 10.48 2.84
N ARG A 267 28.53 11.63 2.80
CA ARG A 267 28.74 12.46 1.60
C ARG A 267 30.19 12.33 1.14
N GLY A 268 30.46 11.38 0.24
CA GLY A 268 31.82 10.88 0.02
C GLY A 268 32.38 10.33 1.33
N SER A 269 33.46 10.91 1.84
CA SER A 269 34.08 10.52 3.12
C SER A 269 33.68 11.42 4.32
N GLU A 270 32.60 12.19 4.22
CA GLU A 270 32.06 13.04 5.30
C GLU A 270 30.82 12.35 5.90
N PHE A 271 30.91 11.87 7.14
CA PHE A 271 29.78 11.30 7.88
C PHE A 271 28.68 12.34 8.10
N ILE A 272 27.43 11.91 7.98
CA ILE A 272 26.23 12.74 8.17
C ILE A 272 25.53 12.35 9.47
N GLU A 273 24.98 11.12 9.51
CA GLU A 273 24.22 10.57 10.63
C GLU A 273 24.12 9.04 10.53
N THR A 274 23.68 8.39 11.61
CA THR A 274 23.35 6.96 11.66
C THR A 274 21.88 6.82 12.03
N VAL A 275 21.14 5.97 11.31
CA VAL A 275 19.72 5.68 11.56
C VAL A 275 19.53 4.20 11.84
N GLU A 276 18.88 3.87 12.95
CA GLU A 276 18.61 2.51 13.41
C GLU A 276 17.27 2.00 12.85
N ILE A 277 17.26 0.73 12.44
CA ILE A 277 16.10 0.00 11.91
C ILE A 277 15.88 -1.20 12.84
N GLU A 278 14.96 -1.06 13.79
CA GLU A 278 14.65 -2.07 14.83
C GLU A 278 13.84 -3.27 14.28
N GLU A 279 12.95 -3.02 13.32
CA GLU A 279 12.11 -4.04 12.66
C GLU A 279 12.41 -4.08 11.16
N ALA A 280 12.35 -5.28 10.57
CA ALA A 280 12.61 -5.51 9.15
C ALA A 280 11.67 -6.61 8.58
N PRO A 281 11.46 -6.68 7.24
CA PRO A 281 12.01 -5.81 6.21
C PRO A 281 11.50 -4.36 6.31
N ALA A 282 12.36 -3.39 5.99
CA ALA A 282 12.06 -1.96 6.11
C ALA A 282 12.70 -1.14 4.98
N TYR A 283 12.09 0.01 4.66
CA TYR A 283 12.69 0.97 3.74
C TYR A 283 13.86 1.69 4.41
N ILE A 284 14.96 1.82 3.69
CA ILE A 284 16.14 2.59 4.11
C ILE A 284 15.79 4.08 4.02
N PRO A 285 15.81 4.85 5.13
CA PRO A 285 15.42 6.27 5.12
C PRO A 285 16.28 7.13 4.17
N VAL A 286 15.68 8.19 3.62
CA VAL A 286 16.39 9.10 2.70
C VAL A 286 17.05 10.25 3.46
N VAL A 287 18.38 10.36 3.34
CA VAL A 287 19.21 11.40 3.98
C VAL A 287 19.74 12.39 2.94
N ASP A 288 19.47 13.69 3.13
CA ASP A 288 19.71 14.73 2.12
C ASP A 288 21.19 14.87 1.73
N GLY A 289 21.48 14.55 0.47
CA GLY A 289 22.83 14.60 -0.10
C GLY A 289 23.81 13.62 0.55
N ALA A 290 23.34 12.53 1.16
CA ALA A 290 24.12 11.31 1.27
C ALA A 290 24.33 10.71 -0.13
N ASN A 291 25.42 9.96 -0.32
CA ASN A 291 25.67 9.22 -1.56
C ASN A 291 26.50 7.93 -1.36
N TYR A 292 26.83 7.60 -0.10
CA TYR A 292 27.39 6.32 0.33
C TYR A 292 26.74 5.92 1.66
N ILE A 293 26.59 4.62 1.90
CA ILE A 293 26.14 4.05 3.18
C ILE A 293 27.06 2.91 3.65
N ASN A 294 27.13 2.71 4.97
CA ASN A 294 27.64 1.48 5.59
C ASN A 294 26.52 0.88 6.46
N ILE A 295 26.40 -0.44 6.44
CA ILE A 295 25.40 -1.18 7.23
C ILE A 295 26.12 -1.84 8.41
N SER A 296 25.71 -1.57 9.64
CA SER A 296 26.14 -2.29 10.86
C SER A 296 25.00 -3.19 11.35
N PHE A 297 25.27 -4.49 11.50
CA PHE A 297 24.26 -5.53 11.78
C PHE A 297 24.83 -6.68 12.63
N ASP A 298 23.98 -7.51 13.24
CA ASP A 298 24.43 -8.70 13.99
C ASP A 298 24.91 -9.81 13.04
N GLU A 299 26.01 -10.48 13.40
CA GLU A 299 26.61 -11.56 12.61
C GLU A 299 25.67 -12.76 12.40
N GLU A 300 24.62 -12.95 13.21
CA GLU A 300 23.62 -13.99 12.95
C GLU A 300 22.86 -13.77 11.63
N PHE A 301 22.68 -12.52 11.21
CA PHE A 301 21.99 -12.15 9.97
C PHE A 301 22.87 -12.14 8.70
N ILE A 302 24.14 -12.59 8.78
CA ILE A 302 25.10 -12.57 7.66
C ILE A 302 24.65 -13.36 6.40
N TYR A 303 23.68 -14.26 6.54
CA TYR A 303 23.08 -15.00 5.41
C TYR A 303 21.68 -14.50 5.03
N GLU A 304 21.14 -13.53 5.74
CA GLU A 304 19.76 -13.04 5.60
C GLU A 304 19.73 -11.57 5.14
N LEU A 305 20.79 -10.79 5.43
CA LEU A 305 20.98 -9.43 4.95
C LEU A 305 21.04 -9.34 3.41
N ASN A 306 20.10 -8.58 2.85
CA ASN A 306 20.10 -8.08 1.49
C ASN A 306 19.68 -6.60 1.49
N ILE A 307 20.25 -5.83 0.57
CA ILE A 307 19.83 -4.46 0.22
C ILE A 307 19.27 -4.51 -1.20
N ILE A 308 18.01 -4.14 -1.36
CA ILE A 308 17.25 -4.29 -2.62
C ILE A 308 16.79 -2.90 -3.08
N GLU A 309 17.22 -2.48 -4.27
CA GLU A 309 16.64 -1.33 -4.98
C GLU A 309 15.28 -1.76 -5.52
N VAL A 310 14.18 -1.23 -4.97
CA VAL A 310 12.81 -1.67 -5.31
C VAL A 310 12.30 -0.99 -6.57
N GLU A 311 11.50 -1.72 -7.37
CA GLU A 311 10.82 -1.22 -8.58
C GLU A 311 9.51 -0.47 -8.28
#